data_AF-A0A8T3NEB2-F1
#
_entry.id   AF-A0A8T3NEB2-F1
#
_cell.length_a   1.000
_cell.length_b   1.000
_cell.length_c   1.000
_cell.angle_alpha   90.00
_cell.angle_beta   90.00
_cell.angle_gamma   90.00
#
_symmetry.space_group_name_H-M   'P 1'
#
loop_
_entity.id
_entity.type
_entity.pdbx_description
1 polymer ?
#
loop_
_entity_poly.entity_id
_entity_poly.type
_entity_poly.pdbx_seq_one_letter_code
_entity_poly.pdbx_strand_id
1 'polypeptide(L)'
;LEAHVIAAYHRHMDRPRAADPTYGGSLAGLRLANALEAAGLEIVRAGPAVWDTRQTDQAIAGPLLDRMIRFVVESLLDLGEPLAKAIGRWETSRRALLDGDQLSLRVRHLDLLARRPA
;
A
#
# COMPACT_ATOMS: atom_id res chain seq x y z
N LEU A 1 16.08 7.22 5.87
CA LEU A 1 15.12 7.93 4.99
C LEU A 1 14.08 6.98 4.44
N GLU A 2 14.48 5.92 3.70
CA GLU A 2 13.54 4.91 3.15
C GLU A 2 12.52 4.40 4.17
N ALA A 3 13.00 3.81 5.28
CA ALA A 3 12.13 3.24 6.31
C ALA A 3 11.16 4.27 6.89
N HIS A 4 11.56 5.54 6.99
CA HIS A 4 10.69 6.63 7.44
C HIS A 4 9.60 6.93 6.43
N VAL A 5 9.95 7.04 5.14
CA VAL A 5 8.98 7.30 4.07
C VAL A 5 7.95 6.18 3.99
N ILE A 6 8.40 4.92 4.01
CA ILE A 6 7.51 3.76 3.98
C ILE A 6 6.64 3.70 5.25
N ALA A 7 7.20 3.96 6.43
CA ALA A 7 6.41 3.97 7.67
C ALA A 7 5.36 5.09 7.67
N ALA A 8 5.71 6.28 7.20
CA ALA A 8 4.79 7.41 7.08
C ALA A 8 3.67 7.10 6.07
N TYR A 9 4.02 6.56 4.91
CA TYR A 9 3.04 6.09 3.93
C TYR A 9 2.04 5.08 4.52
N HIS A 10 2.49 4.05 5.25
CA HIS A 10 1.59 3.09 5.89
C HIS A 10 0.72 3.74 6.98
N ARG A 11 1.30 4.62 7.82
CA ARG A 11 0.50 5.39 8.80
C ARG A 11 -0.60 6.20 8.11
N HIS A 12 -0.29 6.81 6.98
CA HIS A 12 -1.27 7.56 6.20
C HIS A 12 -2.37 6.63 5.64
N MET A 13 -1.99 5.45 5.11
CA MET A 13 -2.96 4.45 4.65
C MET A 13 -3.85 3.89 5.77
N ASP A 14 -3.40 3.87 7.01
CA ASP A 14 -4.22 3.36 8.12
C ASP A 14 -5.14 4.44 8.72
N ARG A 15 -5.03 5.71 8.29
CA ARG A 15 -5.94 6.77 8.74
C ARG A 15 -7.36 6.48 8.24
N PRO A 16 -8.37 6.58 9.12
CA PRO A 16 -9.76 6.58 8.70
C PRO A 16 -9.98 7.72 7.70
N ARG A 17 -10.45 7.41 6.49
CA ARG A 17 -10.82 8.45 5.53
C ARG A 17 -12.26 8.86 5.81
N ALA A 18 -12.44 10.06 6.36
CA ALA A 18 -13.78 10.60 6.65
C ALA A 18 -14.70 10.62 5.42
N ALA A 19 -14.12 10.77 4.22
CA ALA A 19 -14.85 10.76 2.95
C ALA A 19 -15.08 9.35 2.36
N ASP A 20 -14.41 8.32 2.86
CA ASP A 20 -14.52 6.96 2.35
C ASP A 20 -14.50 5.93 3.50
N PRO A 21 -15.67 5.56 4.02
CA PRO A 21 -15.78 4.55 5.08
C PRO A 21 -15.38 3.14 4.60
N THR A 22 -15.20 2.91 3.30
CA THR A 22 -14.75 1.63 2.74
C THR A 22 -13.23 1.51 2.64
N TYR A 23 -12.49 2.56 3.01
CA TYR A 23 -11.03 2.56 2.94
C TYR A 23 -10.41 1.62 3.99
N GLY A 24 -9.98 0.45 3.54
CA GLY A 24 -9.47 -0.62 4.40
C GLY A 24 -8.03 -0.43 4.91
N GLY A 25 -7.24 0.49 4.35
CA GLY A 25 -5.85 0.74 4.76
C GLY A 25 -4.88 -0.44 4.60
N SER A 26 -3.68 -0.31 5.17
CA SER A 26 -2.61 -1.32 5.00
C SER A 26 -2.87 -2.61 5.80
N LEU A 27 -3.68 -2.51 6.87
CA LEU A 27 -4.05 -3.63 7.73
C LEU A 27 -5.46 -4.18 7.43
N ALA A 28 -6.06 -3.83 6.27
CA ALA A 28 -7.44 -4.22 5.91
C ALA A 28 -7.71 -5.72 6.10
N GLY A 29 -6.85 -6.55 5.49
CA GLY A 29 -7.03 -8.00 5.52
C GLY A 29 -6.92 -8.58 6.93
N LEU A 30 -5.97 -8.10 7.74
CA LEU A 30 -5.84 -8.54 9.14
C LEU A 30 -7.08 -8.15 9.96
N ARG A 31 -7.58 -6.92 9.78
CA ARG A 31 -8.81 -6.47 10.44
C ARG A 31 -10.02 -7.29 10.03
N LEU A 32 -10.12 -7.64 8.75
CA LEU A 32 -11.18 -8.50 8.23
C LEU A 32 -11.12 -9.91 8.83
N ALA A 33 -9.92 -10.52 8.92
CA ALA A 33 -9.75 -11.83 9.56
C ALA A 33 -10.27 -11.81 11.01
N ASN A 34 -9.81 -10.83 11.81
CA ASN A 34 -10.24 -10.69 13.20
C ASN A 34 -11.77 -10.48 13.31
N ALA A 35 -12.35 -9.69 12.41
CA ALA A 35 -13.80 -9.42 12.41
C ALA A 35 -14.63 -10.65 12.06
N LEU A 36 -14.17 -11.48 11.11
CA LEU A 36 -14.83 -12.73 10.73
C LEU A 36 -14.80 -13.74 11.89
N GLU A 37 -13.66 -13.90 12.54
CA GLU A 37 -13.52 -14.76 13.73
C GLU A 37 -14.42 -14.28 14.88
N ALA A 38 -14.43 -12.98 15.17
CA ALA A 38 -15.29 -12.39 16.20
C ALA A 38 -16.79 -12.57 15.91
N ALA A 39 -17.17 -12.66 14.63
CA ALA A 39 -18.53 -12.96 14.19
C ALA A 39 -18.85 -14.47 14.17
N GLY A 40 -17.94 -15.32 14.64
CA GLY A 40 -18.13 -16.77 14.72
C GLY A 40 -18.00 -17.51 13.39
N LEU A 41 -17.39 -16.88 12.37
CA LEU A 41 -17.06 -17.57 11.12
C LEU A 41 -15.72 -18.30 11.26
N GLU A 42 -15.60 -19.41 10.52
CA GLU A 42 -14.37 -20.16 10.39
C GLU A 42 -13.58 -19.64 9.18
N ILE A 43 -12.33 -19.21 9.40
CA ILE A 43 -11.40 -18.88 8.31
C ILE A 43 -10.88 -20.19 7.70
N VAL A 44 -11.34 -20.51 6.49
CA VAL A 44 -10.96 -21.71 5.74
C VAL A 44 -9.58 -21.53 5.10
N ARG A 45 -9.27 -20.31 4.64
CA ARG A 45 -7.98 -19.99 4.03
C ARG A 45 -7.60 -18.54 4.30
N ALA A 46 -6.35 -18.35 4.71
CA ALA A 46 -5.69 -17.06 4.76
C ALA A 46 -4.40 -17.16 3.93
N GLY A 47 -4.42 -16.61 2.72
CA GLY A 47 -3.31 -16.71 1.78
C GLY A 47 -2.64 -15.36 1.54
N PRO A 48 -1.30 -15.29 1.44
CA PRO A 48 -0.68 -14.10 0.92
C PRO A 48 -1.00 -13.99 -0.57
N ALA A 49 -1.50 -12.85 -1.01
CA ALA A 49 -1.48 -12.50 -2.41
C ALA A 49 -0.54 -11.31 -2.63
N VAL A 50 0.27 -11.45 -3.67
CA VAL A 50 1.40 -10.58 -3.95
C VAL A 50 1.28 -10.13 -5.38
N TRP A 51 1.23 -8.82 -5.57
CA TRP A 51 1.29 -8.20 -6.88
C TRP A 51 2.68 -7.61 -7.07
N ASP A 52 3.38 -8.11 -8.08
CA ASP A 52 4.67 -7.58 -8.51
C ASP A 52 4.47 -6.88 -9.86
N THR A 53 5.06 -5.71 -10.03
CA THR A 53 4.89 -4.92 -11.25
C THR A 53 6.17 -4.16 -11.56
N ARG A 54 6.68 -4.37 -12.77
CA ARG A 54 7.78 -3.64 -13.41
C ARG A 54 7.23 -2.87 -14.59
N GLN A 55 7.92 -1.79 -14.98
CA GLN A 55 7.48 -0.93 -16.06
C GLN A 55 7.29 -1.69 -17.40
N THR A 56 8.05 -2.76 -17.63
CA THR A 56 7.96 -3.59 -18.83
C THR A 56 6.82 -4.61 -18.85
N ASP A 57 6.14 -4.87 -17.72
CA ASP A 57 5.21 -6.01 -17.61
C ASP A 57 3.93 -5.81 -18.43
N GLN A 58 3.44 -4.57 -18.50
CA GLN A 58 2.19 -4.22 -19.18
C GLN A 58 2.14 -2.72 -19.46
N ALA A 59 1.35 -2.31 -20.47
CA ALA A 59 1.25 -0.90 -20.89
C ALA A 59 0.85 0.07 -19.75
N ILE A 60 0.14 -0.43 -18.73
CA ILE A 60 -0.29 0.37 -17.58
C ILE A 60 0.72 0.43 -16.43
N ALA A 61 1.81 -0.34 -16.48
CA ALA A 61 2.73 -0.50 -15.36
C ALA A 61 3.51 0.79 -15.05
N GLY A 62 4.08 1.45 -16.06
CA GLY A 62 4.76 2.73 -15.90
C GLY A 62 3.87 3.80 -15.24
N PRO A 63 2.67 4.08 -15.78
CA PRO A 63 1.71 4.99 -15.15
C PRO A 63 1.30 4.61 -13.73
N LEU A 64 1.16 3.31 -13.42
CA LEU A 64 0.89 2.83 -12.07
C LEU A 64 2.04 3.16 -11.12
N LEU A 65 3.29 2.89 -11.51
CA LEU A 65 4.48 3.18 -10.72
C LEU A 65 4.62 4.68 -10.46
N ASP A 66 4.43 5.53 -11.47
CA ASP A 66 4.41 7.00 -11.29
C ASP A 66 3.35 7.43 -10.27
N ARG A 67 2.13 6.90 -10.40
CA ARG A 67 1.04 7.19 -9.48
C ARG A 67 1.38 6.75 -8.05
N MET A 68 2.06 5.63 -7.87
CA MET A 68 2.48 5.15 -6.56
C MET A 68 3.56 6.04 -5.93
N ILE A 69 4.55 6.50 -6.70
CA ILE A 69 5.55 7.46 -6.21
C ILE A 69 4.85 8.72 -5.70
N ARG A 70 3.94 9.28 -6.50
CA ARG A 70 3.17 10.47 -6.16
C ARG A 70 2.33 10.27 -4.90
N PHE A 71 1.63 9.14 -4.82
CA PHE A 71 0.78 8.84 -3.67
C PHE A 71 1.58 8.72 -2.37
N VAL A 72 2.79 8.17 -2.41
CA VAL A 72 3.69 8.15 -1.25
C VAL A 72 4.09 9.57 -0.85
N VAL A 73 4.48 10.43 -1.80
CA VAL A 73 4.84 11.82 -1.51
C VAL A 73 3.67 12.60 -0.90
N GLU A 74 2.50 12.54 -1.53
CA GLU A 74 1.26 13.17 -1.05
C GLU A 74 0.93 12.71 0.37
N SER A 75 1.05 11.40 0.64
CA SER A 75 0.85 10.84 1.98
C SER A 75 1.73 11.51 3.03
N LEU A 76 3.00 11.80 2.72
CA LEU A 76 3.91 12.45 3.67
C LEU A 76 3.60 13.94 3.85
N LEU A 77 3.18 14.62 2.78
CA LEU A 77 2.77 16.02 2.84
C LEU A 77 1.50 16.19 3.70
N ASP A 78 0.52 15.30 3.53
CA ASP A 78 -0.73 15.27 4.30
C ASP A 78 -0.50 14.95 5.80
N LEU A 79 0.60 14.28 6.11
CA LEU A 79 1.05 14.06 7.48
C LEU A 79 1.75 15.27 8.10
N GLY A 80 2.09 16.30 7.32
CA GLY A 80 2.86 17.46 7.77
C GLY A 80 4.30 17.11 8.15
N GLU A 81 4.90 16.10 7.52
CA GLU A 81 6.24 15.62 7.87
C GLU A 81 7.30 16.71 7.64
N PRO A 82 8.16 17.04 8.64
CA PRO A 82 9.07 18.19 8.59
C PRO A 82 10.25 18.02 7.61
N LEU A 83 10.30 16.91 6.87
CA LEU A 83 11.41 16.47 6.05
C LEU A 83 11.22 16.77 4.56
N ALA A 84 10.53 17.85 4.18
CA ALA A 84 10.21 18.20 2.78
C ALA A 84 11.41 18.09 1.81
N LYS A 85 12.59 18.60 2.20
CA LYS A 85 13.81 18.47 1.38
C LYS A 85 14.27 17.03 1.20
N ALA A 86 14.09 16.17 2.20
CA ALA A 86 14.44 14.76 2.11
C ALA A 86 13.40 13.97 1.29
N ILE A 87 12.12 14.36 1.36
CA ILE A 87 11.03 13.81 0.54
C ILE A 87 11.29 14.10 -0.95
N GLY A 88 11.65 15.34 -1.29
CA GLY A 88 12.00 15.69 -2.67
C GLY A 88 13.17 14.86 -3.21
N ARG A 89 14.23 14.64 -2.42
CA ARG A 89 15.33 13.75 -2.81
C ARG A 89 14.90 12.31 -3.01
N TRP A 90 14.02 11.81 -2.13
CA TRP A 90 13.45 10.47 -2.27
C TRP A 90 12.66 10.37 -3.59
N GLU A 91 11.76 11.31 -3.85
CA GLU A 91 10.96 11.35 -5.07
C GLU A 91 11.83 11.39 -6.34
N THR A 92 12.77 12.34 -6.42
CA THR A 92 13.69 12.45 -7.56
C THR A 92 14.44 11.15 -7.80
N SER A 93 14.90 10.49 -6.73
CA SER A 93 15.56 9.19 -6.85
C SER A 93 14.65 8.09 -7.40
N ARG A 94 13.36 8.05 -7.04
CA ARG A 94 12.44 6.98 -7.52
C ARG A 94 12.03 7.24 -8.96
N ARG A 95 11.85 8.51 -9.34
CA ARG A 95 11.62 8.90 -10.73
C ARG A 95 12.80 8.51 -11.62
N ALA A 96 14.03 8.77 -11.19
CA ALA A 96 15.22 8.32 -11.94
C ALA A 96 15.30 6.79 -12.10
N LEU A 97 14.91 6.02 -11.06
CA LEU A 97 14.81 4.57 -11.16
C LEU A 97 13.70 4.11 -12.09
N LEU A 98 12.57 4.83 -12.14
CA LEU A 98 11.49 4.57 -13.08
C LEU A 98 11.96 4.82 -14.51
N ASP A 99 12.53 6.00 -14.77
CA ASP A 99 13.05 6.38 -16.10
C ASP A 99 14.13 5.40 -16.62
N GLY A 100 14.90 4.80 -15.70
CA GLY A 100 15.92 3.80 -15.99
C GLY A 100 15.43 2.35 -16.03
N ASP A 101 14.13 2.08 -15.92
CA ASP A 101 13.54 0.72 -15.85
C ASP A 101 14.11 -0.16 -14.71
N GLN A 102 14.43 0.48 -13.59
CA GLN A 102 14.98 -0.17 -12.39
C GLN A 102 13.99 -0.20 -11.22
N LEU A 103 12.83 0.45 -11.37
CA LEU A 103 11.81 0.49 -10.33
C LEU A 103 10.83 -0.68 -10.49
N SER A 104 10.57 -1.36 -9.38
CA SER A 104 9.51 -2.35 -9.26
C SER A 104 8.62 -2.02 -8.07
N LEU A 105 7.35 -2.38 -8.18
CA LEU A 105 6.37 -2.29 -7.11
C LEU A 105 5.99 -3.70 -6.69
N ARG A 106 6.10 -3.97 -5.39
CA ARG A 106 5.62 -5.21 -4.79
C ARG A 106 4.62 -4.90 -3.69
N VAL A 107 3.35 -5.21 -3.93
CA VAL A 107 2.26 -5.04 -2.96
C VAL A 107 1.90 -6.41 -2.40
N ARG A 108 1.75 -6.50 -1.08
CA ARG A 108 1.29 -7.71 -0.39
C ARG A 108 -0.04 -7.42 0.27
N HIS A 109 -1.04 -8.26 0.04
CA HIS A 109 -2.29 -8.26 0.77
C HIS A 109 -2.62 -9.67 1.28
N LEU A 110 -3.62 -9.75 2.15
CA LEU A 110 -4.11 -11.00 2.72
C LEU A 110 -5.47 -11.34 2.09
N ASP A 111 -5.51 -12.45 1.36
CA ASP A 111 -6.73 -13.01 0.81
C ASP A 111 -7.36 -13.96 1.83
N LEU A 112 -8.65 -13.76 2.09
CA LEU A 112 -9.40 -14.51 3.10
C LEU A 112 -10.59 -15.23 2.46
N LEU A 113 -10.75 -16.49 2.82
CA LEU A 113 -11.95 -17.28 2.58
C LEU A 113 -12.50 -17.75 3.93
N ALA A 114 -13.77 -17.48 4.19
CA ALA A 114 -14.44 -17.86 5.43
C ALA A 114 -15.79 -18.51 5.16
N ARG A 115 -16.27 -19.32 6.11
CA ARG A 115 -17.59 -19.96 6.07
C ARG A 115 -18.28 -19.90 7.41
N ARG A 116 -19.60 -20.09 7.42
CA ARG A 116 -20.34 -20.35 8.66
C ARG A 116 -20.06 -21.79 9.12
N PRO A 117 -19.82 -22.02 10.42
CA PRO A 117 -19.77 -23.37 10.98
C PRO A 117 -21.08 -24.12 10.73
N ALA A 118 -21.00 -25.43 10.57
CA ALA A 118 -22.17 -26.32 10.40
C ALA A 118 -22.94 -26.50 11.71
#